data_AF-A0A2C2UPV1-F1
#
_entry.id   AF-A0A2C2UPV1-F1
#
_cell.length_a   1.000
_cell.length_b   1.000
_cell.length_c   1.000
_cell.angle_alpha   90.00
_cell.angle_beta   90.00
_cell.angle_gamma   90.00
#
_symmetry.space_group_name_H-M   'P 1'
#
loop_
_entity.id
_entity.type
_entity.pdbx_description
1 polymer ?
#
loop_
_entity_poly.entity_id
_entity_poly.type
_entity_poly.pdbx_seq_one_letter_code
_entity_poly.pdbx_strand_id
1 'polypeptide(L)'
;MYSNLVTNVRTALAYTVQAIRYADSALILFLEMSAFPLPPNPIKVQFYQDVVDNLTEAYLAMKALPFDTHFPSDPVFPNAPIVPQSQDNQHLIQLSDNRISLALDKTEDTINYLDQAILLSGKNDRLNGQLFFIKLSLEAARDALVSGLNEPDFDNH
;
A
#
# COMPACT_ATOMS: atom_id res chain seq x y z
N MET A 1 28.36 0.05 -4.68
CA MET A 1 27.38 -1.07 -4.77
C MET A 1 26.57 -1.21 -3.50
N TYR A 2 27.18 -1.44 -2.32
CA TYR A 2 26.44 -1.57 -1.05
C TYR A 2 25.62 -0.32 -0.68
N SER A 3 26.18 0.89 -0.90
CA SER A 3 25.45 2.15 -0.68
C SER A 3 24.18 2.25 -1.51
N ASN A 4 24.25 1.90 -2.80
CA ASN A 4 23.10 1.98 -3.71
C ASN A 4 22.05 0.94 -3.38
N LEU A 5 22.45 -0.27 -2.95
CA LEU A 5 21.52 -1.29 -2.47
C LEU A 5 20.74 -0.77 -1.26
N VAL A 6 21.45 -0.26 -0.25
CA VAL A 6 20.83 0.31 0.95
C VAL A 6 19.90 1.48 0.60
N THR A 7 20.30 2.36 -0.32
CA THR A 7 19.45 3.46 -0.79
C THR A 7 18.16 2.94 -1.43
N ASN A 8 18.24 1.96 -2.34
CA ASN A 8 17.05 1.38 -2.97
C ASN A 8 16.11 0.76 -1.93
N VAL A 9 16.63 -0.03 -0.98
CA VAL A 9 15.80 -0.63 0.08
C VAL A 9 15.17 0.45 0.98
N ARG A 10 15.91 1.51 1.32
CA ARG A 10 15.36 2.63 2.11
C ARG A 10 14.27 3.39 1.36
N THR A 11 14.45 3.61 0.06
CA THR A 11 13.42 4.27 -0.77
C THR A 11 12.19 3.39 -0.92
N ALA A 12 12.36 2.08 -1.17
CA ALA A 12 11.28 1.11 -1.20
C ALA A 12 10.49 1.13 0.13
N LEU A 13 11.19 1.08 1.26
CA LEU A 13 10.57 1.18 2.58
C LEU A 13 9.73 2.45 2.75
N ALA A 14 10.26 3.61 2.34
CA ALA A 14 9.55 4.88 2.43
C ALA A 14 8.26 4.92 1.59
N TYR A 15 8.32 4.36 0.38
CA TYR A 15 7.16 4.30 -0.50
C TYR A 15 6.15 3.25 -0.07
N THR A 16 6.58 2.15 0.56
CA THR A 16 5.66 1.20 1.18
C THR A 16 4.86 1.85 2.30
N VAL A 17 5.50 2.66 3.16
CA VAL A 17 4.80 3.42 4.21
C VAL A 17 3.77 4.38 3.61
N GLN A 18 4.10 5.06 2.51
CA GLN A 18 3.15 5.93 1.81
C GLN A 18 1.98 5.14 1.20
N ALA A 19 2.27 4.01 0.56
CA ALA A 19 1.26 3.12 -0.01
C ALA A 19 0.29 2.62 1.06
N ILE A 20 0.79 2.18 2.22
CA ILE A 20 -0.03 1.76 3.37
C ILE A 20 -0.98 2.89 3.76
N ARG A 21 -0.47 4.10 3.98
CA ARG A 21 -1.30 5.25 4.38
C ARG A 21 -2.40 5.58 3.39
N TYR A 22 -2.10 5.51 2.10
CA TYR A 22 -3.10 5.75 1.07
C TYR A 22 -4.16 4.65 1.04
N ALA A 23 -3.76 3.38 1.11
CA ALA A 23 -4.69 2.25 1.17
C ALA A 23 -5.59 2.31 2.42
N ASP A 24 -5.01 2.60 3.59
CA ASP A 24 -5.72 2.70 4.87
C ASP A 24 -6.71 3.90 4.84
N SER A 25 -6.28 5.03 4.28
CA SER A 25 -7.18 6.18 4.07
C SER A 25 -8.32 5.86 3.11
N ALA A 26 -8.08 5.07 2.05
CA ALA A 26 -9.12 4.68 1.11
C ALA A 26 -10.15 3.75 1.77
N LEU A 27 -9.67 2.79 2.56
CA LEU A 27 -10.50 1.88 3.35
C LEU A 27 -11.41 2.64 4.31
N ILE A 28 -10.87 3.59 5.08
CA ILE A 28 -11.65 4.42 5.99
C ILE A 28 -12.74 5.19 5.23
N LEU A 29 -12.38 5.87 4.13
CA LEU A 29 -13.34 6.63 3.32
C LEU A 29 -14.46 5.74 2.77
N PHE A 30 -14.14 4.52 2.37
CA PHE A 30 -15.12 3.57 1.83
C PHE A 30 -16.04 3.02 2.94
N LEU A 31 -15.50 2.78 4.13
CA LEU A 31 -16.28 2.36 5.31
C LEU A 31 -17.20 3.45 5.85
N GLU A 32 -16.90 4.72 5.58
CA GLU A 32 -17.75 5.87 5.94
C GLU A 32 -18.95 6.06 5.00
N MET A 33 -19.01 5.33 3.87
CA MET A 33 -20.12 5.44 2.92
C MET A 33 -21.46 5.03 3.55
N SER A 34 -22.51 5.76 3.20
CA SER A 34 -23.88 5.42 3.59
C SER A 34 -24.37 4.18 2.85
N ALA A 35 -25.12 3.32 3.56
CA ALA A 35 -25.76 2.15 2.96
C ALA A 35 -27.06 2.47 2.19
N PHE A 36 -27.36 3.74 1.94
CA PHE A 36 -28.53 4.18 1.19
C PHE A 36 -28.12 4.80 -0.16
N PRO A 37 -28.77 4.44 -1.28
CA PRO A 37 -29.84 3.44 -1.41
C PRO A 37 -29.33 1.98 -1.40
N LEU A 38 -28.02 1.77 -1.60
CA LEU A 38 -27.37 0.46 -1.61
C LEU A 38 -26.20 0.45 -0.63
N PRO A 39 -25.90 -0.71 -0.01
CA PRO A 39 -24.73 -0.86 0.85
C PRO A 39 -23.43 -0.82 0.04
N PRO A 40 -22.33 -0.31 0.62
CA PRO A 40 -21.00 -0.42 0.00
C PRO A 40 -20.62 -1.88 -0.24
N ASN A 41 -19.91 -2.15 -1.33
CA ASN A 41 -19.55 -3.51 -1.72
C ASN A 41 -18.54 -4.13 -0.72
N PRO A 42 -18.90 -5.23 -0.02
CA PRO A 42 -18.00 -5.87 0.94
C PRO A 42 -16.75 -6.49 0.29
N ILE A 43 -16.81 -6.84 -0.99
CA ILE A 43 -15.66 -7.37 -1.74
C ILE A 43 -14.60 -6.27 -1.92
N LYS A 44 -15.02 -5.04 -2.24
CA LYS A 44 -14.10 -3.90 -2.38
C LYS A 44 -13.42 -3.56 -1.05
N VAL A 45 -14.13 -3.67 0.07
CA VAL A 45 -13.56 -3.57 1.43
C VAL A 45 -12.50 -4.64 1.66
N GLN A 46 -12.79 -5.90 1.32
CA GLN A 46 -11.82 -6.99 1.50
C GLN A 46 -10.55 -6.74 0.69
N PHE A 47 -10.67 -6.30 -0.56
CA PHE A 47 -9.48 -5.95 -1.36
C PHE A 47 -8.65 -4.85 -0.71
N TYR A 48 -9.27 -3.79 -0.18
CA TYR A 48 -8.52 -2.74 0.49
C TYR A 48 -7.83 -3.21 1.78
N GLN A 49 -8.47 -4.11 2.54
CA GLN A 49 -7.86 -4.75 3.70
C GLN A 49 -6.66 -5.61 3.29
N ASP A 50 -6.80 -6.44 2.25
CA ASP A 50 -5.73 -7.29 1.74
C ASP A 50 -4.52 -6.46 1.29
N VAL A 51 -4.75 -5.29 0.70
CA VAL A 51 -3.68 -4.34 0.34
C VAL A 51 -2.92 -3.87 1.58
N VAL A 52 -3.64 -3.41 2.61
CA VAL A 52 -3.01 -2.94 3.86
C VAL A 52 -2.20 -4.06 4.51
N ASP A 53 -2.73 -5.27 4.55
CA ASP A 53 -2.09 -6.43 5.18
C ASP A 53 -0.81 -6.83 4.42
N ASN A 54 -0.88 -6.98 3.09
CA ASN A 54 0.28 -7.35 2.26
C ASN A 54 1.38 -6.27 2.27
N LEU A 55 1.01 -4.98 2.21
CA LEU A 55 1.99 -3.89 2.31
C LEU A 55 2.62 -3.83 3.70
N THR A 56 1.85 -4.10 4.75
CA THR A 56 2.37 -4.16 6.12
C THR A 56 3.35 -5.31 6.29
N GLU A 57 3.05 -6.49 5.74
CA GLU A 57 3.98 -7.63 5.71
C GLU A 57 5.29 -7.25 4.99
N ALA A 58 5.19 -6.66 3.79
CA ALA A 58 6.34 -6.21 3.04
C ALA A 58 7.18 -5.19 3.83
N TYR A 59 6.54 -4.22 4.48
CA TYR A 59 7.19 -3.21 5.32
C TYR A 59 7.96 -3.84 6.48
N LEU A 60 7.33 -4.75 7.23
CA LEU A 60 7.96 -5.44 8.36
C LEU A 60 9.15 -6.29 7.90
N ALA A 61 9.01 -6.99 6.77
CA ALA A 61 10.07 -7.78 6.18
C ALA A 61 11.25 -6.92 5.70
N MET A 62 10.99 -5.75 5.08
CA MET A 62 12.03 -4.79 4.71
C MET A 62 12.75 -4.22 5.93
N LYS A 63 12.02 -3.93 7.02
CA LYS A 63 12.63 -3.47 8.28
C LYS A 63 13.53 -4.51 8.93
N ALA A 64 13.22 -5.80 8.75
CA ALA A 64 14.01 -6.89 9.31
C ALA A 64 15.31 -7.18 8.52
N LEU A 65 15.53 -6.53 7.37
CA LEU A 65 16.77 -6.65 6.62
C LEU A 65 17.96 -6.09 7.42
N PRO A 66 19.19 -6.61 7.21
CA PRO A 66 20.40 -6.21 7.96
C PRO A 66 20.95 -4.84 7.51
N PHE A 67 20.08 -3.93 7.12
CA PHE A 67 20.42 -2.56 6.77
C PHE A 67 19.99 -1.64 7.89
N ASP A 68 20.81 -0.63 8.17
CA ASP A 68 20.36 0.46 9.01
C ASP A 68 19.24 1.21 8.27
N THR A 69 18.00 0.89 8.60
CA THR A 69 16.79 1.47 7.99
C THR A 69 16.18 2.55 8.89
N HIS A 70 16.96 3.12 9.83
CA HIS A 70 16.49 4.23 10.66
C HIS A 70 15.98 5.37 9.77
N PHE A 71 14.66 5.49 9.73
CA PHE A 71 13.98 6.67 9.23
C PHE A 71 13.89 7.68 10.37
N PRO A 72 13.98 9.00 10.09
CA PRO A 72 13.45 9.99 11.03
C PRO A 72 12.00 9.61 11.36
N SER A 73 11.61 9.82 12.61
CA SER A 73 10.25 9.54 13.10
C SER A 73 9.24 10.03 12.09
N ASP A 74 8.33 9.14 11.68
CA ASP A 74 7.28 9.50 10.75
C ASP A 74 6.58 10.78 11.25
N PRO A 75 6.42 11.82 10.42
CA PRO A 75 5.61 12.96 10.81
C PRO A 75 4.23 12.44 11.22
N VAL A 76 3.86 12.69 12.48
CA VAL A 76 2.56 12.32 13.03
C VAL A 76 1.52 13.16 12.30
N PHE A 77 0.93 12.60 11.27
CA PHE A 77 -0.26 13.16 10.64
C PHE A 77 -1.48 12.65 11.41
N PRO A 78 -2.53 13.48 11.57
CA PRO A 78 -3.77 13.01 12.17
C PRO A 78 -4.31 11.82 11.38
N ASN A 79 -4.53 10.69 12.08
CA ASN A 79 -4.99 9.40 11.53
C ASN A 79 -6.38 9.43 10.90
N ALA A 80 -7.05 10.59 10.87
CA ALA A 80 -8.38 10.73 10.32
C ALA A 80 -8.34 11.82 9.25
N PRO A 81 -8.72 11.52 7.99
CA PRO A 81 -9.26 12.59 7.17
C PRO A 81 -10.41 13.22 7.97
N ILE A 82 -10.38 14.54 8.19
CA ILE A 82 -11.52 15.24 8.80
C ILE A 82 -12.58 15.31 7.71
N VAL A 83 -13.40 14.27 7.62
CA VAL A 83 -14.47 14.18 6.66
C VAL A 83 -15.73 14.76 7.29
N PRO A 84 -16.35 15.81 6.73
CA PRO A 84 -17.66 16.27 7.18
C PRO A 84 -18.65 15.09 7.12
N GLN A 85 -19.41 14.86 8.20
CA GLN A 85 -20.42 13.78 8.32
C GLN A 85 -21.56 13.84 7.28
N SER A 86 -21.55 14.83 6.38
CA SER A 86 -22.58 15.06 5.36
C SER A 86 -22.07 14.88 3.92
N GLN A 87 -20.92 14.22 3.71
CA GLN A 87 -20.41 14.03 2.35
C GLN A 87 -21.22 12.97 1.61
N ASP A 88 -21.62 13.33 0.39
CA ASP A 88 -22.25 12.45 -0.58
C ASP A 88 -21.36 11.23 -0.85
N ASN A 89 -21.95 10.03 -0.94
CA ASN A 89 -21.24 8.80 -1.29
C ASN A 89 -20.39 8.98 -2.56
N GLN A 90 -20.86 9.76 -3.53
CA GLN A 90 -20.08 10.02 -4.75
C GLN A 90 -18.75 10.73 -4.48
N HIS A 91 -18.71 11.63 -3.49
CA HIS A 91 -17.48 12.31 -3.12
C HIS A 91 -16.52 11.39 -2.35
N LEU A 92 -17.07 10.56 -1.44
CA LEU A 92 -16.28 9.56 -0.71
C LEU A 92 -15.65 8.54 -1.67
N ILE A 93 -16.40 8.07 -2.67
CA ILE A 93 -15.89 7.19 -3.73
C ILE A 93 -14.73 7.87 -4.48
N GLN A 94 -14.91 9.11 -4.94
CA GLN A 94 -13.86 9.84 -5.65
C GLN A 94 -12.58 10.02 -4.82
N LEU A 95 -12.72 10.32 -3.53
CA LEU A 95 -11.58 10.42 -2.63
C LEU A 95 -10.93 9.04 -2.41
N SER A 96 -11.73 8.00 -2.22
CA SER A 96 -11.23 6.62 -2.03
C SER A 96 -10.47 6.13 -3.26
N ASP A 97 -11.03 6.27 -4.46
CA ASP A 97 -10.39 5.88 -5.72
C ASP A 97 -9.09 6.67 -5.98
N ASN A 98 -9.07 7.97 -5.65
CA ASN A 98 -7.85 8.77 -5.73
C ASN A 98 -6.76 8.22 -4.80
N ARG A 99 -7.12 7.87 -3.56
CA ARG A 99 -6.20 7.29 -2.59
C ARG A 99 -5.69 5.93 -3.04
N ILE A 100 -6.54 5.06 -3.56
CA ILE A 100 -6.12 3.76 -4.09
C ILE A 100 -5.20 3.91 -5.30
N SER A 101 -5.46 4.87 -6.19
CA SER A 101 -4.57 5.16 -7.32
C SER A 101 -3.19 5.58 -6.83
N LEU A 102 -3.12 6.47 -5.82
CA LEU A 102 -1.85 6.86 -5.20
C LEU A 102 -1.15 5.69 -4.48
N ALA A 103 -1.91 4.78 -3.87
CA ALA A 103 -1.36 3.57 -3.26
C ALA A 103 -0.76 2.63 -4.32
N LEU A 104 -1.41 2.51 -5.49
CA LEU A 104 -0.90 1.75 -6.64
C LEU A 104 0.40 2.34 -7.17
N ASP A 105 0.45 3.64 -7.45
CA ASP A 105 1.67 4.31 -7.91
C ASP A 105 2.84 4.07 -6.95
N LYS A 106 2.60 4.18 -5.64
CA LYS A 106 3.64 3.97 -4.61
C LYS A 106 4.05 2.51 -4.48
N THR A 107 3.12 1.57 -4.70
CA THR A 107 3.41 0.13 -4.73
C THR A 107 4.29 -0.21 -5.93
N GLU A 108 3.97 0.32 -7.12
CA GLU A 108 4.77 0.11 -8.32
C GLU A 108 6.18 0.73 -8.19
N ASP A 109 6.27 1.96 -7.68
CA ASP A 109 7.56 2.58 -7.36
C ASP A 109 8.37 1.68 -6.41
N THR A 110 7.75 1.19 -5.34
CA THR A 110 8.40 0.30 -4.37
C THR A 110 8.95 -0.96 -5.04
N ILE A 111 8.15 -1.63 -5.88
CA ILE A 111 8.58 -2.82 -6.62
C ILE A 111 9.79 -2.50 -7.51
N ASN A 112 9.77 -1.36 -8.22
CA ASN A 112 10.88 -0.95 -9.07
C ASN A 112 12.18 -0.74 -8.28
N TYR A 113 12.12 -0.08 -7.11
CA TYR A 113 13.28 0.09 -6.25
C TYR A 113 13.76 -1.25 -5.67
N LEU A 114 12.84 -2.15 -5.34
CA LEU A 114 13.18 -3.48 -4.84
C LEU A 114 13.84 -4.35 -5.92
N ASP A 115 13.38 -4.26 -7.16
CA ASP A 115 14.02 -4.92 -8.31
C ASP A 115 15.46 -4.45 -8.51
N GLN A 116 15.72 -3.15 -8.39
CA GLN A 116 17.09 -2.64 -8.40
C GLN A 116 17.92 -3.17 -7.22
N ALA A 117 17.33 -3.27 -6.02
CA ALA A 117 18.00 -3.85 -4.86
C ALA A 117 18.32 -5.35 -5.07
N ILE A 118 17.42 -6.12 -5.68
CA ILE A 118 17.62 -7.53 -6.04
C ILE A 118 18.79 -7.65 -7.01
N LEU A 119 18.82 -6.86 -8.09
CA LEU A 119 19.93 -6.86 -9.05
C LEU A 119 21.27 -6.51 -8.39
N LEU A 120 21.25 -5.52 -7.48
CA LEU A 120 22.45 -5.06 -6.75
C LEU A 120 22.91 -6.03 -5.66
N SER A 121 22.04 -6.94 -5.19
CA SER A 121 22.38 -7.94 -4.17
C SER A 121 23.39 -8.98 -4.66
N GLY A 122 23.56 -9.09 -5.99
CA GLY A 122 24.61 -9.87 -6.63
C GLY A 122 24.56 -11.34 -6.23
N LYS A 123 25.66 -11.84 -5.63
CA LYS A 123 25.81 -13.25 -5.21
C LYS A 123 25.39 -13.52 -3.76
N ASN A 124 24.74 -12.57 -3.08
CA ASN A 124 24.25 -12.80 -1.74
C ASN A 124 22.87 -13.48 -1.81
N ASP A 125 22.87 -14.80 -2.00
CA ASP A 125 21.64 -15.60 -2.21
C ASP A 125 20.63 -15.45 -1.06
N ARG A 126 21.12 -15.32 0.17
CA ARG A 126 20.25 -15.11 1.34
C ARG A 126 19.51 -13.77 1.23
N LEU A 127 20.24 -12.68 1.00
CA LEU A 127 19.65 -11.36 0.86
C LEU A 127 18.74 -11.29 -0.37
N ASN A 128 19.17 -11.88 -1.50
CA ASN A 128 18.38 -11.94 -2.73
C ASN A 128 17.05 -12.66 -2.48
N GLY A 129 17.07 -13.81 -1.81
CA GLY A 129 15.87 -14.54 -1.42
C GLY A 129 14.94 -13.72 -0.52
N GLN A 130 15.48 -13.01 0.49
CA GLN A 130 14.67 -12.13 1.33
C GLN A 130 14.01 -11.01 0.54
N LEU A 131 14.75 -10.36 -0.36
CA LEU A 131 14.22 -9.30 -1.23
C LEU A 131 13.17 -9.84 -2.20
N PHE A 132 13.33 -11.06 -2.71
CA PHE A 132 12.35 -11.72 -3.57
C PHE A 132 11.05 -12.02 -2.82
N PHE A 133 11.12 -12.51 -1.57
CA PHE A 133 9.92 -12.73 -0.76
C PHE A 133 9.17 -11.42 -0.47
N ILE A 134 9.90 -10.33 -0.18
CA ILE A 134 9.29 -9.00 -0.02
C ILE A 134 8.57 -8.59 -1.31
N LYS A 135 9.18 -8.85 -2.47
CA LYS A 135 8.58 -8.54 -3.77
C LYS A 135 7.25 -9.26 -3.97
N LEU A 136 7.16 -10.54 -3.60
CA LEU A 136 5.91 -11.30 -3.73
C LEU A 136 4.75 -10.67 -2.94
N SER A 137 4.99 -10.21 -1.69
CA SER A 137 3.96 -9.49 -0.92
C SER A 137 3.56 -8.17 -1.60
N LEU A 138 4.51 -7.44 -2.18
CA LEU A 138 4.21 -6.21 -2.93
C LEU A 138 3.40 -6.48 -4.21
N GLU A 139 3.70 -7.57 -4.93
CA GLU A 139 2.94 -7.98 -6.11
C GLU A 139 1.52 -8.41 -5.74
N ALA A 140 1.35 -9.14 -4.64
CA ALA A 140 0.03 -9.46 -4.10
C ALA A 140 -0.77 -8.19 -3.74
N ALA A 141 -0.12 -7.20 -3.11
CA ALA A 141 -0.74 -5.92 -2.82
C ALA A 141 -1.15 -5.17 -4.11
N ARG A 142 -0.28 -5.15 -5.13
CA ARG A 142 -0.58 -4.54 -6.44
C ARG A 142 -1.79 -5.20 -7.10
N ASP A 143 -1.84 -6.53 -7.09
CA ASP A 143 -2.94 -7.27 -7.72
C ASP A 143 -4.27 -7.05 -6.97
N ALA A 144 -4.24 -6.95 -5.64
CA ALA A 144 -5.39 -6.57 -4.83
C ALA A 144 -5.84 -5.11 -5.07
N LEU A 145 -4.90 -4.17 -5.23
CA LEU A 145 -5.19 -2.78 -5.60
C LEU A 145 -5.91 -2.69 -6.94
N VAL A 146 -5.39 -3.39 -7.96
CA VAL A 146 -6.00 -3.43 -9.30
C VAL A 146 -7.39 -4.07 -9.22
N SER A 147 -7.55 -5.15 -8.45
CA SER A 147 -8.86 -5.80 -8.28
C SER A 147 -9.87 -4.87 -7.59
N GLY A 148 -9.46 -4.20 -6.51
CA GLY A 148 -10.32 -3.26 -5.78
C GLY A 148 -10.73 -2.02 -6.60
N LEU A 149 -9.87 -1.51 -7.51
CA LEU A 149 -10.23 -0.43 -8.43
C LEU A 149 -11.28 -0.85 -9.47
N ASN A 150 -11.26 -2.10 -9.88
CA ASN A 150 -12.17 -2.63 -10.90
C ASN A 150 -13.49 -3.15 -10.31
N GLU A 151 -13.56 -3.29 -8.99
CA GLU A 151 -14.74 -3.76 -8.28
C GLU A 151 -15.79 -2.64 -8.16
N PRO A 152 -17.10 -2.94 -8.34
CA PRO A 152 -18.17 -1.95 -8.14
C PRO A 152 -18.20 -1.39 -6.71
N ASP A 153 -18.60 -0.12 -6.57
CA ASP A 153 -18.68 0.56 -5.27
C ASP A 153 -19.82 0.07 -4.39
N PHE A 154 -20.92 -0.38 -5.00
CA PHE A 154 -22.12 -0.82 -4.31
C PHE A 154 -22.42 -2.27 -4.61
N ASP A 155 -22.95 -2.96 -3.60
CA ASP A 155 -23.48 -4.30 -3.79
C ASP A 155 -24.79 -4.22 -4.60
N ASN A 156 -24.81 -4.90 -5.75
CA ASN A 156 -25.97 -4.94 -6.65
C ASN A 156 -26.83 -6.19 -6.43
N HIS A 157 -26.57 -6.96 -5.36
CA HIS A 157 -27.30 -8.19 -5.01
C HIS A 157 -28.54 -7.95 -4.16
#